data_AF-A0A166HFH6-F1
#
_entry.id   AF-A0A166HFH6-F1
#
_cell.length_a   1.000
_cell.length_b   1.000
_cell.length_c   1.000
_cell.angle_alpha   90.00
_cell.angle_beta   90.00
_cell.angle_gamma   90.00
#
_symmetry.space_group_name_H-M   'P 1'
#
loop_
_entity.id
_entity.type
_entity.pdbx_description
1 polymer ?
#
loop_
_entity_poly.entity_id
_entity_poly.type
_entity_poly.pdbx_seq_one_letter_code
_entity_poly.pdbx_strand_id
1 'polypeptide(L)'
;MVHFHFDDIIKVDRLDADGKKYDKVSRIEARSEQLKMQLHLDVHSELCPVRVGDKFRIVLADTLNEDGSAVTSLLPKGKQNSLADKFEYVMHGLLYKISDEGSDANAEKVARLSFGGLQLVLKGDAAKMESFKVHEKYFLCMRKV
;
A
#
# COMPACT_ATOMS: atom_id res chain seq x y z
N MET A 1 3.52 14.13 14.43
CA MET A 1 2.27 13.50 13.99
C MET A 1 2.56 12.78 12.69
N VAL A 2 2.21 11.49 12.59
CA VAL A 2 2.48 10.67 11.41
C VAL A 2 1.85 11.27 10.15
N HIS A 3 2.59 11.26 9.05
CA HIS A 3 2.14 11.76 7.76
C HIS A 3 1.70 10.58 6.88
N PHE A 4 0.48 10.63 6.36
CA PHE A 4 -0.02 9.62 5.42
C PHE A 4 0.13 10.12 3.99
N HIS A 5 0.86 9.35 3.18
CA HIS A 5 1.01 9.60 1.75
C HIS A 5 -0.21 9.09 0.97
N PHE A 6 -0.88 8.08 1.52
CA PHE A 6 -2.13 7.52 1.01
C PHE A 6 -2.96 7.03 2.19
N ASP A 7 -4.26 7.32 2.19
CA ASP A 7 -5.25 6.79 3.13
C ASP A 7 -6.58 6.72 2.39
N ASP A 8 -7.00 5.51 1.99
CA ASP A 8 -8.27 5.30 1.32
C ASP A 8 -8.84 3.92 1.60
N ILE A 9 -10.15 3.79 1.38
CA ILE A 9 -10.84 2.52 1.33
C ILE A 9 -10.80 2.01 -0.10
N ILE A 10 -10.36 0.77 -0.24
CA ILE A 10 -10.24 0.05 -1.49
C ILE A 10 -11.25 -1.09 -1.52
N LYS A 11 -11.82 -1.34 -2.69
CA LYS A 11 -12.71 -2.46 -2.94
C LYS A 11 -12.00 -3.46 -3.85
N VAL A 12 -11.97 -4.72 -3.44
CA VAL A 12 -11.37 -5.79 -4.23
C VAL A 12 -12.29 -6.16 -5.39
N ASP A 13 -11.82 -5.91 -6.61
CA ASP A 13 -12.55 -6.19 -7.84
C ASP A 13 -12.21 -7.60 -8.36
N ARG A 14 -10.94 -7.99 -8.30
CA ARG A 14 -10.47 -9.31 -8.74
C ARG A 14 -9.37 -9.85 -7.84
N LEU A 15 -9.24 -11.16 -7.84
CA LEU A 15 -8.20 -11.90 -7.15
C LEU A 15 -7.56 -12.88 -8.14
N ASP A 16 -6.24 -12.85 -8.25
CA ASP A 16 -5.46 -13.76 -9.11
C ASP A 16 -5.97 -13.83 -10.56
N ALA A 17 -6.07 -12.68 -11.24
CA ALA A 17 -6.65 -12.57 -12.58
C ALA A 17 -5.95 -13.44 -13.64
N ASP A 18 -4.63 -13.63 -13.50
CA ASP A 18 -3.81 -14.52 -14.36
C ASP A 18 -3.84 -16.00 -13.89
N GLY A 19 -4.71 -16.35 -12.95
CA GLY A 19 -4.71 -17.62 -12.24
C GLY A 19 -3.72 -17.64 -11.06
N LYS A 20 -3.95 -18.57 -10.13
CA LYS A 20 -3.13 -18.73 -8.94
C LYS A 20 -1.77 -19.34 -9.30
N LYS A 21 -0.73 -18.50 -9.36
CA LYS A 21 0.66 -18.92 -9.66
C LYS A 21 1.44 -19.35 -8.42
N TYR A 22 1.05 -18.87 -7.25
CA TYR A 22 1.75 -19.09 -5.99
C TYR A 22 0.78 -19.62 -4.93
N ASP A 23 1.21 -20.56 -4.11
CA ASP A 23 0.33 -21.17 -3.10
C ASP A 23 -0.05 -20.21 -1.98
N LYS A 24 0.92 -19.38 -1.56
CA LYS A 24 0.84 -18.50 -0.37
C LYS A 24 0.77 -17.01 -0.69
N VAL A 25 0.80 -16.64 -1.97
CA VAL A 25 0.73 -15.25 -2.41
C VAL A 25 -0.42 -15.13 -3.40
N SER A 26 -1.27 -14.13 -3.16
CA SER A 26 -2.34 -13.77 -4.08
C SER A 26 -2.20 -12.32 -4.50
N ARG A 27 -2.49 -12.05 -5.77
CA ARG A 27 -2.52 -10.71 -6.35
C ARG A 27 -3.94 -10.18 -6.32
N ILE A 28 -4.12 -9.08 -5.61
CA ILE A 28 -5.37 -8.35 -5.48
C ILE A 28 -5.38 -7.24 -6.52
N GLU A 29 -6.44 -7.18 -7.33
CA GLU A 29 -6.77 -5.99 -8.11
C GLU A 29 -7.92 -5.27 -7.42
N ALA A 30 -7.68 -4.03 -7.01
CA ALA A 30 -8.66 -3.25 -6.28
C ALA A 30 -8.74 -1.82 -6.80
N ARG A 31 -9.87 -1.19 -6.50
CA ARG A 31 -10.13 0.20 -6.84
C ARG A 31 -10.43 1.00 -5.58
N SER A 32 -9.85 2.18 -5.51
CA SER A 32 -10.08 3.12 -4.42
C SER A 32 -11.47 3.79 -4.58
N GLU A 33 -12.17 3.97 -3.46
CA GLU A 33 -13.53 4.56 -3.47
C GLU A 33 -13.49 6.09 -3.59
N GLN A 34 -12.55 6.75 -2.91
CA GLN A 34 -12.51 8.22 -2.87
C GLN A 34 -11.50 8.78 -3.86
N LEU A 35 -10.32 8.17 -3.94
CA LEU A 35 -9.21 8.73 -4.70
C LEU A 35 -9.26 8.40 -6.19
N LYS A 36 -10.19 7.55 -6.65
CA LYS A 36 -10.31 7.05 -8.03
C LYS A 36 -9.01 6.40 -8.51
N MET A 37 -8.25 5.77 -7.61
CA MET A 37 -7.02 5.07 -7.95
C MET A 37 -7.28 3.59 -8.21
N GLN A 38 -6.43 2.98 -9.03
CA GLN A 38 -6.35 1.53 -9.21
C GLN A 38 -5.10 1.01 -8.54
N LEU A 39 -5.20 -0.18 -7.94
CA LEU A 39 -4.06 -0.81 -7.30
C LEU A 39 -3.98 -2.29 -7.58
N HIS A 40 -2.76 -2.78 -7.81
CA HIS A 40 -2.45 -4.20 -7.84
C HIS A 40 -1.51 -4.48 -6.67
N LEU A 41 -1.95 -5.32 -5.72
CA LEU A 41 -1.22 -5.60 -4.49
C LEU A 41 -1.02 -7.11 -4.32
N ASP A 42 0.24 -7.52 -4.16
CA ASP A 42 0.57 -8.88 -3.74
C ASP A 42 0.48 -8.98 -2.22
N VAL A 43 -0.29 -9.94 -1.71
CA VAL A 43 -0.42 -10.21 -0.28
C VAL A 43 -0.14 -11.66 0.05
N HIS A 44 0.31 -11.92 1.28
CA HIS A 44 0.44 -13.27 1.79
C HIS A 44 -0.94 -13.81 2.18
N SER A 45 -1.50 -14.71 1.37
CA SER A 45 -2.92 -15.12 1.44
C SER A 45 -3.28 -15.91 2.71
N GLU A 46 -2.32 -16.57 3.37
CA GLU A 46 -2.56 -17.21 4.68
C GLU A 46 -2.66 -16.20 5.83
N LEU A 47 -1.94 -15.08 5.75
CA LEU A 47 -1.91 -14.05 6.80
C LEU A 47 -3.04 -13.04 6.60
N CYS A 48 -3.35 -12.74 5.34
CA CYS A 48 -4.43 -11.85 4.97
C CYS A 48 -5.38 -12.55 3.98
N PRO A 49 -6.42 -13.22 4.49
CA PRO A 49 -7.41 -13.89 3.64
C PRO A 49 -8.31 -12.84 2.98
N VAL A 50 -8.18 -12.72 1.65
CA VAL A 50 -8.92 -11.74 0.84
C VAL A 50 -9.93 -12.42 -0.06
N ARG A 51 -11.12 -11.82 -0.19
CA ARG A 51 -12.18 -12.26 -1.12
C ARG A 51 -12.57 -11.14 -2.07
N VAL A 52 -13.03 -11.52 -3.26
CA VAL A 52 -13.61 -10.56 -4.21
C VAL A 52 -14.82 -9.88 -3.57
N GLY A 53 -14.89 -8.55 -3.67
CA GLY A 53 -15.92 -7.72 -3.07
C GLY A 53 -15.61 -7.24 -1.65
N ASP A 54 -14.57 -7.76 -0.99
CA ASP A 54 -14.13 -7.25 0.31
C ASP A 54 -13.66 -5.78 0.20
N LYS A 55 -13.83 -5.04 1.29
CA LYS A 55 -13.31 -3.68 1.44
C LYS A 55 -12.18 -3.66 2.46
N PHE A 56 -11.12 -2.95 2.12
CA PHE A 56 -9.99 -2.74 3.02
C PHE A 56 -9.66 -1.27 3.11
N ARG A 57 -9.31 -0.79 4.30
CA ARG A 57 -8.66 0.50 4.44
C ARG A 57 -7.16 0.28 4.30
N ILE A 58 -6.55 0.98 3.35
CA ILE A 58 -5.11 0.95 3.12
C ILE A 58 -4.53 2.32 3.43
N VAL A 59 -3.42 2.31 4.17
CA VAL A 59 -2.62 3.49 4.49
C VAL A 59 -1.18 3.27 4.08
N LEU A 60 -0.55 4.28 3.47
CA LEU A 60 0.90 4.35 3.25
C LEU A 60 1.50 5.47 4.09
N ALA A 61 2.47 5.11 4.92
CA ALA A 61 3.19 6.02 5.81
C ALA A 61 4.71 5.84 5.69
N ASP A 62 5.47 6.87 6.02
CA ASP A 62 6.94 6.83 6.14
C ASP A 62 7.40 6.19 7.45
N THR A 63 6.58 6.28 8.50
CA THR A 63 6.83 5.68 9.81
C THR A 63 5.59 5.06 10.44
N LEU A 64 5.82 4.12 11.36
CA LEU A 64 4.78 3.52 12.20
C LEU A 64 4.58 4.25 13.53
N ASN A 65 5.48 5.16 13.90
CA ASN A 65 5.37 5.91 15.15
C ASN A 65 4.36 7.05 14.98
N GLU A 66 3.36 7.13 15.86
CA GLU A 66 2.32 8.18 15.80
C GLU A 66 2.91 9.60 15.91
N ASP A 67 4.06 9.72 16.57
CA ASP A 67 4.79 10.97 16.75
C ASP A 67 5.47 11.45 15.45
N GLY A 68 5.62 10.59 14.44
CA GLY A 68 6.32 10.91 13.18
C GLY A 68 7.84 10.68 13.25
N SER A 69 8.35 10.12 14.35
CA SER A 69 9.77 9.74 14.47
C SER A 69 10.08 8.51 13.60
N ALA A 70 11.28 8.41 13.03
CA ALA A 70 11.67 7.25 12.25
C ALA A 70 11.70 5.96 13.10
N VAL A 71 11.35 4.82 12.49
CA VAL A 71 11.47 3.51 13.14
C VAL A 71 12.95 3.18 13.32
N THR A 72 13.43 3.19 14.57
CA THR A 72 14.81 2.80 14.90
C THR A 72 14.86 1.33 15.33
N SER A 73 16.00 0.67 15.14
CA SER A 73 16.22 -0.73 15.54
C SER A 73 16.21 -0.95 17.06
N LEU A 74 16.29 0.12 17.84
CA LEU A 74 16.12 0.11 19.28
C LEU A 74 14.65 0.39 19.59
N LEU A 75 13.87 -0.66 19.86
CA LEU A 75 12.54 -0.51 20.42
C LEU A 75 12.65 0.38 21.67
N PRO A 76 12.10 1.61 21.67
CA PRO A 76 12.13 2.43 22.86
C PRO A 76 11.43 1.66 23.99
N LYS A 77 12.06 1.64 25.16
CA LYS A 77 11.51 0.97 26.36
C LYS A 77 10.21 1.69 26.76
N GLY A 78 9.09 1.26 26.23
CA GLY A 78 7.77 1.80 26.52
C GLY A 78 6.76 1.37 25.46
N LYS A 79 5.53 1.09 25.90
CA LYS A 79 4.38 0.83 25.02
C LYS A 79 3.97 2.14 24.36
N GLN A 80 4.72 2.57 23.34
CA GLN A 80 4.24 3.63 22.46
C GLN A 80 3.19 3.01 21.54
N ASN A 81 2.00 3.60 21.51
CA ASN A 81 0.94 3.19 20.59
C ASN A 81 1.52 3.28 19.18
N SER A 82 1.58 2.15 18.49
CA SER A 82 2.06 2.10 17.12
C SER A 82 0.87 2.25 16.19
N LEU A 83 1.09 2.85 15.03
CA LEU A 83 0.11 2.76 13.95
C LEU A 83 -0.23 1.30 13.63
N ALA A 84 0.75 0.40 13.73
CA ALA A 84 0.58 -1.02 13.48
C ALA A 84 -0.49 -1.67 14.36
N ASP A 85 -0.70 -1.19 15.60
CA ASP A 85 -1.70 -1.75 16.51
C ASP A 85 -3.14 -1.55 16.02
N LYS A 86 -3.35 -0.63 15.07
CA LYS A 86 -4.67 -0.29 14.49
C LYS A 86 -4.96 -1.04 13.18
N PHE A 87 -3.99 -1.79 12.66
CA PHE A 87 -4.08 -2.50 11.39
C PHE A 87 -3.76 -3.98 11.55
N GLU A 88 -4.32 -4.80 10.67
CA GLU A 88 -4.22 -6.26 10.76
C GLU A 88 -3.02 -6.80 9.96
N TYR A 89 -2.60 -6.05 8.95
CA TYR A 89 -1.55 -6.44 8.04
C TYR A 89 -0.63 -5.25 7.77
N VAL A 90 0.67 -5.44 7.97
CA VAL A 90 1.69 -4.39 7.77
C VAL A 90 2.82 -4.94 6.91
N MET A 91 3.24 -4.16 5.93
CA MET A 91 4.42 -4.44 5.10
C MET A 91 5.35 -3.23 5.06
N HIS A 92 6.65 -3.48 4.92
CA HIS A 92 7.67 -2.44 4.78
C HIS A 92 8.45 -2.65 3.49
N GLY A 93 8.51 -1.61 2.67
CA GLY A 93 8.99 -1.73 1.29
C GLY A 93 9.59 -0.44 0.76
N LEU A 94 10.12 -0.53 -0.46
CA LEU A 94 10.79 0.55 -1.17
C LEU A 94 9.97 0.95 -2.39
N LEU A 95 9.71 2.24 -2.56
CA LEU A 95 9.26 2.78 -3.84
C LEU A 95 10.45 2.87 -4.79
N TYR A 96 10.51 1.98 -5.78
CA TYR A 96 11.69 1.87 -6.65
C TYR A 96 11.49 2.54 -8.01
N LYS A 97 10.24 2.78 -8.43
CA LYS A 97 9.95 3.36 -9.74
C LYS A 97 8.63 4.12 -9.73
N ILE A 98 8.66 5.34 -10.27
CA ILE A 98 7.48 6.07 -10.71
C ILE A 98 7.59 6.22 -12.23
N SER A 99 6.48 6.10 -12.93
CA SER A 99 6.41 6.31 -14.38
C SER A 99 5.10 6.97 -14.75
N ASP A 100 5.12 7.76 -15.81
CA ASP A 100 3.91 8.34 -16.37
C ASP A 100 3.33 7.38 -17.44
N GLU A 101 2.03 7.18 -17.43
CA GLU A 101 1.29 6.34 -18.36
C GLU A 101 0.15 7.16 -18.99
N GLY A 102 0.26 7.44 -20.29
CA GLY A 102 -0.72 8.22 -21.05
C GLY A 102 -0.06 9.27 -21.96
N SER A 103 -0.86 9.90 -22.83
CA SER A 103 -0.42 11.04 -23.66
C SER A 103 -0.61 12.37 -22.91
N ASP A 104 0.34 13.30 -23.08
CA ASP A 104 0.61 14.56 -22.35
C ASP A 104 -0.54 15.31 -21.64
N ALA A 105 -1.78 15.27 -22.15
CA ALA A 105 -2.89 16.05 -21.58
C ALA A 105 -3.63 15.36 -20.42
N ASN A 106 -3.47 14.04 -20.22
CA ASN A 106 -4.18 13.29 -19.17
C ASN A 106 -3.34 12.11 -18.62
N ALA A 107 -2.03 12.32 -18.48
CA ALA A 107 -1.11 11.28 -18.05
C ALA A 107 -1.40 10.85 -16.59
N GLU A 108 -1.64 9.56 -16.39
CA GLU A 108 -1.77 8.95 -15.07
C GLU A 108 -0.38 8.56 -14.55
N LYS A 109 -0.11 8.77 -13.27
CA LYS A 109 1.13 8.30 -12.65
C LYS A 109 0.97 6.88 -12.14
N VAL A 110 2.01 6.09 -12.37
CA VAL A 110 2.14 4.70 -11.93
C VAL A 110 3.33 4.56 -10.99
N ALA A 111 3.05 4.42 -9.70
CA ALA A 111 4.02 4.17 -8.64
C ALA A 111 4.16 2.66 -8.40
N ARG A 112 5.41 2.17 -8.32
CA ARG A 112 5.72 0.75 -8.08
C ARG A 112 6.56 0.59 -6.82
N LEU A 113 5.99 -0.09 -5.83
CA LEU A 113 6.63 -0.41 -4.56
C LEU A 113 6.93 -1.91 -4.47
N SER A 114 8.02 -2.24 -3.79
CA SER A 114 8.44 -3.62 -3.52
C SER A 114 8.60 -3.84 -2.01
N PHE A 115 7.87 -4.82 -1.49
CA PHE A 115 7.88 -5.26 -0.10
C PHE A 115 8.60 -6.61 0.01
N GLY A 116 9.92 -6.60 -0.23
CA GLY A 116 10.73 -7.83 -0.17
C GLY A 116 10.40 -8.88 -1.24
N GLY A 117 9.87 -8.45 -2.39
CA GLY A 117 9.46 -9.31 -3.49
C GLY A 117 7.98 -9.19 -3.83
N LEU A 118 7.13 -8.90 -2.84
CA LEU A 118 5.71 -8.59 -3.05
C LEU A 118 5.57 -7.21 -3.69
N GLN A 119 4.85 -7.11 -4.81
CA GLN A 119 4.71 -5.85 -5.53
C GLN A 119 3.42 -5.13 -5.13
N LEU A 120 3.50 -3.80 -5.12
CA LEU A 120 2.35 -2.91 -5.17
C LEU A 120 2.51 -1.97 -6.36
N VAL A 121 1.50 -1.94 -7.21
CA VAL A 121 1.37 -0.96 -8.28
C VAL A 121 0.20 -0.07 -7.92
N LEU A 122 0.45 1.23 -7.83
CA LEU A 122 -0.57 2.25 -7.64
C LEU A 122 -0.65 3.09 -8.90
N LYS A 123 -1.84 3.20 -9.47
CA LYS A 123 -2.12 3.99 -10.66
C LYS A 123 -3.19 5.04 -10.36
N GLY A 124 -2.91 6.30 -10.69
CA GLY A 124 -3.87 7.38 -10.49
C GLY A 124 -3.34 8.74 -10.91
N ASP A 125 -4.07 9.78 -10.50
CA ASP A 125 -3.78 11.17 -10.83
C ASP A 125 -2.41 11.63 -10.32
N ALA A 126 -1.68 12.39 -11.14
CA ALA A 126 -0.38 12.94 -10.84
C ALA A 126 -0.35 13.81 -9.57
N ALA A 127 -1.42 14.57 -9.30
CA ALA A 127 -1.49 15.47 -8.14
C ALA A 127 -1.46 14.69 -6.81
N LYS A 128 -2.05 13.49 -6.80
CA LYS A 128 -2.09 12.64 -5.60
C LYS A 128 -0.84 11.79 -5.45
N MET A 129 -0.11 11.58 -6.55
CA MET A 129 1.14 10.84 -6.57
C MET A 129 2.37 11.73 -6.29
N GLU A 130 2.21 13.05 -6.19
CA GLU A 130 3.29 14.00 -5.90
C GLU A 130 3.90 13.81 -4.50
N SER A 131 3.12 13.28 -3.55
CA SER A 131 3.59 12.98 -2.20
C SER A 131 4.59 11.82 -2.15
N PHE A 132 4.72 11.04 -3.22
CA PHE A 132 5.60 9.87 -3.29
C PHE A 132 6.96 10.22 -3.88
N LYS A 133 8.03 9.72 -3.25
CA LYS A 133 9.41 9.93 -3.68
C LYS A 133 10.10 8.60 -3.96
N VAL A 134 10.75 8.53 -5.11
CA VAL A 134 11.53 7.35 -5.51
C VAL A 134 12.69 7.15 -4.53
N HIS A 135 13.02 5.89 -4.26
CA HIS A 135 14.02 5.44 -3.30
C HIS A 135 13.68 5.71 -1.82
N GLU A 136 12.47 6.15 -1.51
CA GLU A 136 11.98 6.19 -0.12
C GLU A 136 11.31 4.87 0.29
N LYS A 137 11.40 4.59 1.59
CA LYS A 137 10.78 3.43 2.21
C LYS A 137 9.42 3.83 2.76
N TYR A 138 8.45 2.95 2.55
CA TYR A 138 7.08 3.13 3.01
C TYR A 138 6.58 1.89 3.73
N PHE A 139 5.75 2.13 4.74
CA PHE A 139 4.95 1.14 5.41
C PHE A 139 3.55 1.11 4.79
N LEU A 140 3.14 -0.06 4.31
CA LEU A 140 1.76 -0.33 3.93
C LEU A 140 1.04 -0.94 5.13
N CYS A 141 -0.04 -0.30 5.57
CA CYS A 141 -0.88 -0.77 6.65
C CYS A 141 -2.28 -1.03 6.10
N MET A 142 -2.80 -2.23 6.34
CA MET A 142 -4.09 -2.67 5.80
C MET A 142 -4.95 -3.29 6.91
N ARG A 143 -6.24 -2.97 6.89
CA ARG A 143 -7.25 -3.57 7.76
C ARG A 143 -8.55 -3.78 7.01
N LYS A 144 -9.26 -4.85 7.34
CA LYS A 144 -10.59 -5.08 6.77
C LYS A 144 -11.61 -4.07 7.33
N VAL A 145 -12.57 -3.67 6.49
CA VAL A 145 -13.68 -2.76 6.85
C VAL A 145 -14.99 -3.53 6.87
#